data_AF-X0V1Q9-F1
#
_entry.id   AF-X0V1Q9-F1
#
_cell.length_a   1.000
_cell.length_b   1.000
_cell.length_c   1.000
_cell.angle_alpha   90.00
_cell.angle_beta   90.00
_cell.angle_gamma   90.00
#
_symmetry.space_group_name_H-M   'P 1'
#
loop_
_entity.id
_entity.type
_entity.pdbx_description
1 polymer ?
#
loop_
_entity_poly.entity_id
_entity_poly.type
_entity_poly.pdbx_seq_one_letter_code
_entity_poly.pdbx_strand_id
1 'polypeptide(L)'
;MSTGELPELIRGLLEPAAYPYAVGKVELVQTHISYVLLAGDFVYKIKKPVDFGFLDFTSLAKRRYYCRQEVILNRRLCPGAYQGVVRVAWQAGRLRLEGRGKAVEYAV
;
A
#
# COMPACT_ATOMS: atom_id res chain seq x y z
N MET A 1 -17.49 11.01 12.93
CA MET A 1 -17.27 10.22 11.70
C MET A 1 -16.71 8.89 12.15
N SER A 2 -17.41 7.79 11.87
CA SER A 2 -17.11 6.46 12.41
C SER A 2 -15.65 6.08 12.18
N THR A 3 -14.86 5.95 13.24
CA THR A 3 -13.62 5.18 13.25
C THR A 3 -13.99 3.71 13.08
N GLY A 4 -14.40 3.35 11.87
CA GLY A 4 -14.46 1.95 11.46
C GLY A 4 -13.07 1.37 11.67
N GLU A 5 -12.98 0.25 12.37
CA GLU A 5 -11.72 -0.41 12.67
C GLU A 5 -10.85 -0.52 11.40
N LEU A 6 -9.61 -0.03 11.48
CA LEU A 6 -8.66 -0.17 10.37
C LEU A 6 -8.45 -1.66 10.08
N PRO A 7 -8.36 -2.08 8.80
CA PRO A 7 -8.05 -3.47 8.47
C PRO A 7 -6.76 -3.92 9.16
N GLU A 8 -6.70 -5.18 9.57
CA GLU A 8 -5.50 -5.77 10.20
C GLU A 8 -4.23 -5.51 9.38
N LEU A 9 -4.35 -5.60 8.05
CA LEU A 9 -3.29 -5.23 7.12
C LEU A 9 -2.74 -3.83 7.41
N ILE A 10 -3.60 -2.83 7.50
CA ILE A 10 -3.19 -1.44 7.70
C ILE A 10 -2.62 -1.24 9.09
N ARG A 11 -3.22 -1.87 10.12
CA ARG A 11 -2.68 -1.81 11.49
C ARG A 11 -1.26 -2.36 11.57
N GLY A 12 -0.99 -3.52 10.97
CA GLY A 12 0.35 -4.10 10.98
C GLY A 12 1.37 -3.30 10.17
N LEU A 13 0.92 -2.49 9.21
CA LEU A 13 1.79 -1.58 8.45
C LEU A 13 1.99 -0.20 9.10
N LEU A 14 1.26 0.12 10.17
CA LEU A 14 1.54 1.30 10.98
C LEU A 14 2.76 1.10 11.89
N GLU A 15 3.21 -0.15 12.05
CA GLU A 15 4.42 -0.49 12.80
C GLU A 15 5.67 -0.09 12.00
N PRO A 16 6.58 0.76 12.53
CA PRO A 16 7.80 1.15 11.81
C PRO A 16 8.69 -0.04 11.43
N ALA A 17 8.65 -1.11 12.23
CA ALA A 17 9.34 -2.36 11.95
C ALA A 17 8.76 -3.11 10.73
N ALA A 18 7.66 -2.68 10.11
CA ALA A 18 7.14 -3.28 8.88
C ALA A 18 8.01 -2.93 7.66
N TYR A 19 8.85 -1.90 7.73
CA TYR A 19 9.59 -1.34 6.59
C TYR A 19 11.01 -1.90 6.51
N PRO A 20 11.61 -1.98 5.30
CA PRO A 20 12.97 -2.51 5.12
C PRO A 20 14.08 -1.50 5.48
N TYR A 21 13.73 -0.29 5.89
CA TYR A 21 14.63 0.78 6.30
C TYR A 21 14.15 1.42 7.61
N ALA A 22 14.97 2.28 8.21
CA ALA A 22 14.63 2.96 9.45
C ALA A 22 13.48 3.95 9.25
N VAL A 23 12.38 3.72 9.96
CA VAL A 23 11.21 4.60 10.02
C VAL A 23 11.00 5.01 11.47
N GLY A 24 10.82 6.31 11.74
CA GLY A 24 10.51 6.78 13.09
C GLY A 24 9.04 6.58 13.44
N LYS A 25 8.14 7.04 12.56
CA LYS A 25 6.69 6.95 12.70
C LYS A 25 6.07 6.76 11.32
N VAL A 26 4.96 6.02 11.26
CA VAL A 26 4.14 5.88 10.07
C VAL A 26 2.85 6.67 10.26
N GLU A 27 2.54 7.57 9.34
CA GLU A 27 1.29 8.31 9.36
C GLU A 27 0.32 7.76 8.32
N LEU A 28 -0.95 7.64 8.68
CA LEU A 28 -2.01 7.17 7.79
C LEU A 28 -2.88 8.32 7.33
N VAL A 29 -2.93 8.52 6.02
CA VAL A 29 -3.93 9.33 5.34
C VAL A 29 -4.88 8.42 4.58
N GLN A 30 -6.18 8.65 4.70
CA GLN A 30 -7.19 7.87 4.00
C GLN A 30 -7.83 8.69 2.89
N THR A 31 -7.95 8.08 1.72
CA THR A 31 -8.80 8.59 0.65
C THR A 31 -10.04 7.71 0.51
N HIS A 32 -10.92 8.05 -0.43
CA HIS A 32 -12.08 7.24 -0.73
C HIS A 32 -11.69 5.81 -1.18
N ILE A 33 -10.59 5.67 -1.93
CA ILE A 33 -10.21 4.40 -2.58
C ILE A 33 -8.84 3.85 -2.14
N SER A 34 -8.15 4.51 -1.22
CA SER A 34 -6.80 4.10 -0.81
C SER A 34 -6.47 4.44 0.64
N TYR A 35 -5.53 3.70 1.20
CA TYR A 35 -4.74 4.04 2.37
C TYR A 35 -3.38 4.56 1.89
N VAL A 36 -2.92 5.68 2.43
CA VAL A 36 -1.63 6.30 2.12
C VAL A 36 -0.80 6.31 3.40
N LEU A 37 0.31 5.60 3.39
CA LEU A 37 1.22 5.46 4.53
C LEU A 37 2.44 6.33 4.28
N LEU A 38 2.66 7.34 5.12
CA LEU A 38 3.84 8.21 5.08
C LEU A 38 4.89 7.61 6.03
N ALA A 39 6.01 7.15 5.50
CA ALA A 39 7.03 6.38 6.22
C ALA A 39 8.43 6.91 5.92
N GLY A 40 8.81 7.99 6.61
CA GLY A 40 10.06 8.72 6.33
C GLY A 40 10.01 9.40 4.96
N ASP A 41 11.03 9.19 4.15
CA ASP A 41 11.14 9.78 2.80
C ASP A 41 10.25 9.10 1.74
N PHE A 42 9.56 8.02 2.12
CA PHE A 42 8.73 7.25 1.20
C PHE A 42 7.25 7.32 1.56
N VAL A 43 6.42 7.21 0.53
CA VAL A 43 4.97 7.11 0.62
C VAL A 43 4.54 5.80 -0.01
N TYR A 44 3.70 5.04 0.68
CA TYR A 44 3.13 3.80 0.17
C TYR A 44 1.63 3.93 0.03
N LYS A 45 1.13 3.71 -1.19
CA LYS A 45 -0.31 3.73 -1.44
C LYS A 45 -0.88 2.33 -1.65
N ILE A 46 -1.82 1.96 -0.80
CA ILE A 46 -2.54 0.69 -0.83
C ILE A 46 -3.98 0.93 -1.24
N LYS A 47 -4.47 0.17 -2.21
CA LYS A 47 -5.84 0.29 -2.74
C LYS A 47 -6.84 -0.43 -1.83
N LYS A 48 -7.97 0.20 -1.52
CA LYS A 48 -9.06 -0.41 -0.76
C LYS A 48 -9.75 -1.50 -1.61
N PRO A 49 -10.22 -2.60 -1.03
CA PRO A 49 -10.87 -3.68 -1.78
C PRO A 49 -12.34 -3.35 -2.10
N VAL A 50 -12.55 -2.41 -3.02
CA VAL A 50 -13.87 -1.85 -3.36
C VAL A 50 -14.18 -2.02 -4.85
N ASP A 51 -15.46 -2.00 -5.20
CA ASP A 51 -15.97 -1.95 -6.57
C ASP A 51 -17.00 -0.82 -6.68
N PHE A 52 -16.77 0.11 -7.60
CA PHE A 52 -17.68 1.21 -7.90
C PHE A 52 -18.28 1.13 -9.32
N GLY A 53 -18.13 0.00 -10.02
CA GLY A 53 -18.59 -0.21 -11.39
C GLY A 53 -17.68 0.41 -12.46
N PHE A 54 -17.01 1.52 -12.18
CA PHE A 54 -15.97 2.12 -13.05
C PHE A 54 -14.54 1.80 -12.58
N LEU A 55 -14.41 1.19 -11.40
CA LEU A 55 -13.14 0.87 -10.75
C LEU A 55 -13.34 -0.35 -9.86
N ASP A 56 -12.53 -1.37 -10.09
CA ASP A 56 -12.63 -2.63 -9.35
C ASP A 56 -11.28 -3.06 -8.77
N PHE A 57 -11.19 -2.97 -7.45
CA PHE A 57 -10.04 -3.37 -6.64
C PHE A 57 -10.34 -4.59 -5.76
N THR A 58 -11.40 -5.35 -6.05
CA THR A 58 -11.89 -6.44 -5.19
C THR A 58 -10.87 -7.56 -5.04
N SER A 59 -10.19 -7.95 -6.11
CA SER A 59 -9.17 -9.00 -6.09
C SER A 59 -7.75 -8.46 -5.95
N LEU A 60 -6.89 -9.24 -5.30
CA LEU A 60 -5.46 -8.94 -5.19
C LEU A 60 -4.78 -8.80 -6.57
N ALA A 61 -5.19 -9.61 -7.55
CA ALA A 61 -4.67 -9.53 -8.91
C ALA A 61 -5.05 -8.20 -9.60
N LYS A 62 -6.30 -7.75 -9.42
CA LYS A 62 -6.75 -6.44 -9.92
C LYS A 62 -5.98 -5.31 -9.25
N ARG A 63 -5.80 -5.34 -7.92
CA ARG A 63 -4.99 -4.33 -7.21
C ARG A 63 -3.55 -4.27 -7.71
N ARG A 64 -2.90 -5.43 -7.91
CA ARG A 64 -1.57 -5.50 -8.53
C ARG A 64 -1.54 -4.86 -9.92
N TYR A 65 -2.52 -5.17 -10.76
CA TYR A 65 -2.64 -4.60 -12.10
C TYR A 65 -2.74 -3.08 -12.05
N TYR A 66 -3.66 -2.54 -11.25
CA TYR A 66 -3.85 -1.09 -11.14
C TYR A 66 -2.68 -0.36 -10.47
N CYS A 67 -1.95 -0.97 -9.53
CA CYS A 67 -0.71 -0.39 -9.01
C CYS A 67 0.34 -0.23 -10.12
N ARG A 68 0.45 -1.20 -11.04
CA ARG A 68 1.38 -1.08 -12.18
C ARG A 68 0.94 0.00 -13.16
N GLN A 69 -0.35 0.05 -13.48
CA GLN A 69 -0.88 1.11 -14.35
C GLN A 69 -0.61 2.49 -13.78
N GLU A 70 -0.80 2.66 -12.47
CA GLU A 70 -0.50 3.91 -11.79
C GLU A 70 0.96 4.35 -11.96
N VAL A 71 1.91 3.45 -11.71
CA VAL A 71 3.34 3.74 -11.91
C VAL A 71 3.65 4.10 -13.36
N ILE A 72 3.13 3.31 -14.33
CA ILE A 72 3.37 3.53 -15.76
C ILE A 72 2.83 4.89 -16.22
N LEU A 73 1.63 5.25 -15.78
CA LEU A 73 0.96 6.47 -16.20
C LEU A 73 1.58 7.69 -15.51
N ASN A 74 1.78 7.63 -14.19
CA ASN A 74 2.19 8.79 -13.42
C ASN A 74 3.68 9.11 -13.55
N ARG A 75 4.55 8.13 -13.87
CA ARG A 75 5.96 8.39 -14.18
C ARG A 75 6.17 9.32 -15.38
N ARG A 76 5.22 9.36 -16.31
CA ARG A 76 5.28 10.25 -17.47
C ARG A 76 5.22 11.72 -17.05
N LEU A 77 4.56 11.99 -15.92
CA LEU A 77 4.37 13.34 -15.36
C LEU A 77 5.36 13.62 -14.22
N CYS A 78 5.63 12.61 -13.37
CA CYS A 78 6.45 12.75 -12.17
C CYS A 78 7.43 11.54 -12.04
N PRO A 79 8.47 11.44 -12.88
CA PRO A 79 9.31 10.24 -12.95
C PRO A 79 10.04 9.92 -11.64
N GLY A 80 10.43 10.93 -10.87
CA GLY A 80 11.12 10.76 -9.59
C GLY A 80 10.22 10.38 -8.41
N ALA A 81 8.91 10.62 -8.50
CA ALA A 81 7.98 10.38 -7.38
C ALA A 81 7.47 8.93 -7.33
N TYR A 82 7.31 8.28 -8.49
CA TYR A 82 6.75 6.93 -8.57
C TYR A 82 7.86 5.91 -8.72
N GLN A 83 8.21 5.20 -7.64
CA GLN A 83 9.40 4.34 -7.59
C GLN A 83 9.13 2.89 -8.02
N GLY A 84 7.89 2.40 -7.93
CA GLY A 84 7.56 1.07 -8.41
C GLY A 84 6.32 0.50 -7.77
N VAL A 85 6.19 -0.83 -7.85
CA VAL A 85 5.16 -1.57 -7.12
C VAL A 85 5.86 -2.57 -6.23
N VAL A 86 5.57 -2.51 -4.94
CA VAL A 86 6.11 -3.41 -3.93
C VAL A 86 5.02 -4.32 -3.39
N ARG A 87 5.43 -5.48 -2.89
CA ARG A 87 4.54 -6.43 -2.22
C ARG A 87 4.50 -6.16 -0.73
N VAL A 88 3.39 -6.48 -0.11
CA VAL A 88 3.26 -6.68 1.33
C VAL A 88 3.08 -8.17 1.58
N ALA A 89 3.82 -8.72 2.53
CA ALA A 89 3.77 -10.14 2.86
C ALA A 89 3.87 -10.37 4.37
N TRP A 90 3.31 -11.48 4.84
CA TRP A 90 3.61 -12.00 6.17
C TRP A 90 5.01 -12.62 6.19
N GLN A 91 5.79 -12.27 7.20
CA GLN A 91 7.12 -12.81 7.46
C GLN A 91 7.33 -12.93 8.97
N ALA A 92 7.55 -14.15 9.45
CA ALA A 92 7.70 -14.45 10.88
C ALA A 92 6.58 -13.85 11.77
N GLY A 93 5.32 -14.00 11.34
CA GLY A 93 4.15 -13.53 12.09
C GLY A 93 3.93 -12.02 12.08
N ARG A 94 4.68 -11.26 11.27
CA ARG A 94 4.51 -9.81 11.11
C ARG A 94 4.33 -9.43 9.64
N LEU A 95 3.58 -8.37 9.37
CA LEU A 95 3.52 -7.80 8.04
C LEU A 95 4.81 -7.05 7.72
N ARG A 96 5.28 -7.20 6.48
CA ARG A 96 6.48 -6.54 5.97
C ARG A 96 6.22 -5.96 4.58
N LEU A 97 6.56 -4.68 4.41
CA LEU A 97 6.80 -4.10 3.09
C LEU A 97 8.01 -4.79 2.47
N GLU A 98 7.87 -5.13 1.18
CA GLU A 98 8.87 -5.88 0.41
C GLU A 98 9.20 -7.27 1.01
N GLY A 99 8.36 -7.76 1.92
CA GLY A 99 8.56 -9.02 2.64
C GLY A 99 8.68 -10.22 1.71
N ARG A 100 9.51 -11.21 2.09
CA ARG A 100 9.93 -12.30 1.20
C ARG A 100 8.87 -13.37 0.91
N GLY A 101 7.75 -13.38 1.64
CA GLY A 101 6.67 -14.37 1.50
C GLY A 101 5.70 -14.13 0.33
N LYS A 102 4.61 -14.93 0.32
CA LYS A 102 3.47 -14.75 -0.59
C LYS A 102 2.87 -13.37 -0.36
N ALA A 103 2.65 -12.64 -1.45
CA ALA A 103 2.01 -11.32 -1.38
C ALA A 103 0.58 -11.46 -0.85
N VAL A 104 0.27 -10.68 0.18
CA VAL A 104 -1.09 -10.49 0.69
C VAL A 104 -1.68 -9.15 0.26
N GLU A 105 -0.82 -8.19 -0.11
CA GLU A 105 -1.22 -6.93 -0.73
C GLU A 105 -0.09 -6.35 -1.60
N TYR A 106 -0.38 -5.31 -2.39
CA TYR A 106 0.60 -4.49 -3.10
C TYR A 106 0.47 -3.01 -2.76
N ALA A 107 1.59 -2.31 -2.76
CA ALA A 107 1.66 -0.85 -2.65
C ALA A 107 2.38 -0.25 -3.86
N VAL A 108 2.02 0.98 -4.20
CA VAL A 108 2.81 1.88 -5.06
C VAL A 108 3.69 2.74 -4.18
#